data_AF-A0A955DYZ0-F1
#
_entry.id   AF-A0A955DYZ0-F1
#
_cell.length_a   1.000
_cell.length_b   1.000
_cell.length_c   1.000
_cell.angle_alpha   90.00
_cell.angle_beta   90.00
_cell.angle_gamma   90.00
#
_symmetry.space_group_name_H-M   'P 1'
#
loop_
_entity.id
_entity.type
_entity.pdbx_description
1 polymer ?
#
loop_
_entity_poly.entity_id
_entity_poly.type
_entity_poly.pdbx_seq_one_letter_code
_entity_poly.pdbx_strand_id
1 'polypeptide(L)' 'MTPEVTRLLIDSPILVVAMIGVVIIVSMLIKTAGATIAGVARERTKREIAAYIAEGAMTPEQGERLINSNRPTQI' A
#
# COMPACT_ATOMS: atom_id res chain seq x y z
N MET A 1 15.38 -15.56 -22.10
CA MET A 1 16.42 -14.54 -22.38
C MET A 1 17.60 -15.29 -22.97
N THR A 2 18.04 -14.95 -24.18
CA THR A 2 19.24 -15.56 -24.78
C THR A 2 20.47 -15.15 -23.96
N PRO A 3 21.47 -16.04 -23.78
CA PRO A 3 22.63 -15.78 -22.92
C PRO A 3 23.47 -14.57 -23.36
N GLU A 4 23.37 -14.18 -24.63
CA GLU A 4 24.05 -13.01 -25.20
C GLU A 4 23.49 -11.69 -24.67
N VAL A 5 22.16 -11.59 -24.51
CA VAL A 5 21.50 -10.38 -23.99
C VAL A 5 21.88 -10.16 -22.52
N THR A 6 21.98 -11.23 -21.74
CA THR A 6 22.38 -11.17 -20.34
C THR A 6 23.82 -10.68 -20.17
N ARG A 7 24.75 -11.10 -21.04
CA ARG A 7 26.13 -10.64 -21.01
C ARG A 7 26.24 -9.16 -21.40
N LEU A 8 25.54 -8.74 -22.46
CA LEU A 8 25.51 -7.34 -22.89
C LEU A 8 24.92 -6.40 -21.81
N LEU A 9 23.90 -6.87 -21.08
CA LEU A 9 23.28 -6.13 -19.97
C LEU A 9 24.19 -5.99 -18.74
N ILE A 10 24.99 -7.01 -18.43
CA ILE A 10 25.85 -7.03 -17.22
C ILE A 10 27.18 -6.29 -17.46
N ASP A 11 27.74 -6.35 -18.67
CA ASP A 11 29.04 -5.70 -18.98
C ASP A 11 28.97 -4.17 -19.02
N SER A 12 27.76 -3.60 -19.10
CA SER A 12 27.56 -2.15 -19.13
C SER A 12 27.22 -1.63 -17.72
N PRO A 13 28.18 -1.06 -16.96
CA PRO A 13 27.94 -0.61 -15.58
C PRO A 13 26.84 0.46 -15.49
N ILE A 14 26.68 1.27 -16.53
CA ILE A 14 25.63 2.29 -16.62
C ILE A 14 24.23 1.64 -16.68
N LEU A 15 24.07 0.54 -17.42
CA LEU A 15 22.78 -0.16 -17.54
C LEU A 15 22.38 -0.80 -16.21
N VAL A 16 23.34 -1.38 -15.47
CA VAL A 16 23.08 -1.97 -14.14
C VAL A 16 22.60 -0.89 -13.16
N VAL A 17 23.27 0.26 -13.10
CA VAL A 17 22.86 1.37 -12.22
C VAL A 17 21.48 1.92 -12.62
N ALA A 18 21.23 2.08 -13.91
CA ALA A 18 19.93 2.53 -14.42
C ALA A 18 18.79 1.57 -14.03
N MET A 19 19.02 0.26 -14.16
CA MET A 19 18.04 -0.77 -13.77
C MET A 19 17.72 -0.73 -12.27
N ILE A 20 18.74 -0.61 -11.41
CA ILE A 20 18.53 -0.46 -9.96
C ILE A 20 17.73 0.81 -9.67
N GLY A 21 18.06 1.92 -10.32
CA GLY A 21 17.33 3.18 -10.20
C GLY A 21 15.85 3.04 -10.55
N VAL A 22 15.54 2.37 -11.68
CA VAL A 22 14.16 2.10 -12.10
C VAL A 22 13.42 1.25 -11.05
N VAL A 23 14.04 0.19 -10.54
CA VAL A 23 13.41 -0.67 -9.51
C VAL A 23 13.10 0.13 -8.24
N ILE A 24 14.03 0.98 -7.79
CA ILE A 24 13.82 1.84 -6.61
C ILE A 24 12.63 2.78 -6.86
N ILE A 25 12.62 3.50 -7.98
CA ILE A 25 11.56 4.45 -8.31
C ILE A 25 10.20 3.75 -8.37
N VAL A 26 10.11 2.64 -9.10
CA VAL A 26 8.86 1.86 -9.23
C VAL A 26 8.38 1.37 -7.85
N SER A 27 9.28 0.83 -7.02
CA SER A 27 8.93 0.35 -5.69
C SER A 27 8.42 1.48 -4.78
N MET A 28 8.98 2.68 -4.92
CA MET A 28 8.59 3.86 -4.14
C MET A 28 7.20 4.35 -4.58
N LEU A 29 6.94 4.40 -5.89
CA LEU A 29 5.62 4.76 -6.42
C LEU A 29 4.52 3.80 -5.94
N ILE A 30 4.79 2.49 -5.98
CA ILE A 30 3.83 1.48 -5.51
C ILE A 30 3.52 1.68 -4.02
N LYS A 31 4.55 1.89 -3.19
CA LYS A 31 4.37 2.12 -1.75
C LYS A 31 3.57 3.39 -1.47
N THR A 32 3.90 4.49 -2.13
CA THR A 32 3.21 5.77 -1.94
C THR A 32 1.75 5.66 -2.37
N ALA A 33 1.46 5.09 -3.53
CA ALA A 33 0.09 4.89 -4.01
C ALA A 33 -0.72 4.01 -3.03
N GLY A 34 -0.14 2.89 -2.57
CA GLY A 34 -0.77 2.02 -1.59
C GLY A 34 -1.08 2.74 -0.27
N ALA A 35 -0.14 3.54 0.23
CA ALA A 35 -0.33 4.32 1.46
C ALA A 35 -1.45 5.36 1.32
N THR A 36 -1.52 6.06 0.19
CA THR A 36 -2.58 7.04 -0.08
C THR A 36 -3.95 6.36 -0.15
N ILE A 37 -4.07 5.25 -0.88
CA ILE A 37 -5.34 4.51 -0.99
C ILE A 37 -5.79 4.00 0.38
N ALA A 38 -4.88 3.41 1.15
CA ALA A 38 -5.17 2.94 2.51
C ALA A 38 -5.61 4.09 3.44
N GLY A 39 -4.99 5.27 3.31
CA GLY A 39 -5.38 6.47 4.05
C GLY A 39 -6.83 6.89 3.74
N VAL A 40 -7.17 6.99 2.45
CA VAL A 40 -8.53 7.36 2.01
C VAL A 40 -9.56 6.32 2.46
N ALA A 41 -9.25 5.03 2.31
CA ALA A 41 -10.15 3.96 2.74
C ALA A 41 -10.43 4.03 4.25
N ARG A 42 -9.41 4.25 5.09
CA ARG A 42 -9.57 4.40 6.54
C ARG A 42 -10.47 5.57 6.91
N GLU A 43 -10.29 6.73 6.26
CA GLU A 43 -11.12 7.90 6.53
C GLU A 43 -12.57 7.68 6.08
N ARG A 44 -12.80 7.00 4.95
CA ARG A 44 -14.14 6.62 4.50
C ARG A 44 -14.81 5.67 5.50
N THR A 45 -14.12 4.61 5.93
CA THR A 45 -14.65 3.66 6.91
C THR A 45 -15.00 4.35 8.23
N LYS A 46 -14.18 5.28 8.73
CA LYS A 46 -14.51 6.05 9.94
C LYS A 46 -15.79 6.87 9.78
N ARG A 47 -15.98 7.51 8.62
CA ARG A 47 -17.18 8.30 8.31
C ARG A 47 -18.42 7.41 8.20
N GLU A 48 -18.30 6.26 7.57
CA GLU A 48 -19.39 5.28 7.47
C GLU A 48 -19.79 4.74 8.84
N ILE A 49 -18.81 4.37 9.69
CA ILE A 49 -19.09 3.94 11.07
C ILE A 49 -19.83 5.04 11.85
N ALA A 50 -19.40 6.30 11.72
CA ALA A 50 -20.08 7.41 12.37
C ALA A 50 -21.53 7.59 11.87
N ALA A 51 -21.76 7.43 10.56
CA ALA A 51 -23.10 7.49 9.98
C ALA A 51 -23.99 6.35 10.49
N TYR A 52 -23.49 5.10 10.50
CA TYR A 52 -24.24 3.95 11.01
C TYR A 52 -24.58 4.07 12.50
N ILE A 53 -23.71 4.69 13.31
CA ILE A 53 -24.00 4.99 14.72
C ILE A 53 -25.09 6.08 14.81
N ALA A 54 -25.00 7.14 14.01
CA ALA A 54 -25.98 8.23 14.00
C ALA A 54 -27.38 7.77 13.53
N GLU A 55 -27.42 6.81 12.59
CA GLU A 55 -28.65 6.17 12.11
C GLU A 55 -29.19 5.10 13.08
N GLY A 56 -28.42 4.73 14.10
CA GLY A 56 -28.78 3.70 15.07
C GLY A 56 -28.66 2.25 14.55
N ALA A 57 -28.06 2.06 13.38
CA ALA A 57 -27.82 0.74 12.78
C ALA A 57 -26.63 -0.01 13.41
N MET A 58 -25.82 0.68 14.21
CA MET A 58 -24.64 0.13 14.90
C MET A 58 -24.47 0.81 16.27
N THR A 59 -24.09 0.06 17.32
CA THR A 59 -23.77 0.68 18.61
C THR A 59 -22.35 1.28 18.61
N PRO A 60 -22.08 2.31 19.43
CA PRO A 60 -20.73 2.88 19.56
C PRO A 60 -19.65 1.83 19.90
N GLU A 61 -19.98 0.85 20.73
CA GLU A 61 -19.06 -0.23 21.14
C GLU A 61 -18.73 -1.16 19.98
N GLN A 62 -19.69 -1.42 19.08
CA GLN A 62 -19.44 -2.18 17.86
C GLN A 62 -18.55 -1.40 16.90
N GLY A 63 -18.78 -0.09 16.75
CA GLY A 63 -17.93 0.79 15.95
C GLY A 63 -16.49 0.85 16.46
N GLU A 64 -16.29 0.94 17.78
CA GLU A 64 -14.97 0.92 18.42
C GLU A 64 -14.21 -0.38 18.13
N ARG A 65 -14.89 -1.52 18.22
CA ARG A 65 -14.32 -2.83 17.85
C ARG A 65 -13.93 -2.92 16.37
N LEU A 66 -14.75 -2.40 15.46
CA LEU A 66 -14.45 -2.40 14.01
C LEU A 66 -13.24 -1.54 13.66
N ILE A 67 -13.10 -0.38 14.31
CA ILE A 67 -11.93 0.48 14.14
C ILE A 67 -10.66 -0.23 14.64
N ASN A 68 -10.76 -0.93 15.77
CA ASN A 68 -9.64 -1.64 16.39
C ASN A 68 -9.27 -2.94 15.66
N SER A 69 -10.23 -3.64 15.03
CA SER A 69 -9.96 -4.86 14.25
C SER A 69 -9.18 -4.61 12.96
N ASN A 70 -9.14 -3.36 12.48
CA ASN A 70 -8.37 -3.00 11.28
C ASN A 70 -6.90 -2.66 11.57
N ARG A 71 -6.40 -2.96 12.78
CA ARG A 71 -4.96 -2.90 13.09
C ARG A 71 -4.33 -4.22 12.61
N PRO A 72 -3.24 -4.19 11.82
CA PRO A 72 -2.52 -5.41 11.48
C PRO A 72 -2.14 -6.10 12.79
N THR A 73 -2.55 -7.36 12.93
CA THR A 73 -2.25 -8.19 14.10
C THR A 73 -0.76 -8.07 14.39
N GLN A 74 -0.40 -7.43 15.51
CA GLN A 74 0.96 -7.46 16.01
C GLN A 74 1.20 -8.90 16.49
N ILE A 75 1.82 -9.71 15.63
CA ILE A 75 2.39 -11.00 15.99
C ILE A 75 3.79 -10.74 16.54
#